data_AF-A0A835HT08-F1
#
_entry.id   AF-A0A835HT08-F1
#
_cell.length_a   1.000
_cell.length_b   1.000
_cell.length_c   1.000
_cell.angle_alpha   90.00
_cell.angle_beta   90.00
_cell.angle_gamma   90.00
#
_symmetry.space_group_name_H-M   'P 1'
#
loop_
_entity.id
_entity.type
_entity.pdbx_description
1 polymer ?
#
loop_
_entity_poly.entity_id
_entity_poly.type
_entity_poly.pdbx_seq_one_letter_code
_entity_poly.pdbx_strand_id
1 'polypeptide(L)'
;MSYSNSEVHYAFEALSFILGSIPLSVSSSETLESLLLHHLEITKQISNHLKIPNSGAGENELCRWFYNTFQSSNPTLQLVVLKLLPIIDGVYLSQASLRKSLIGFEAILLAIYAYETTSRRGQAITVNVPNLSHPSIYHEVVVMNSTTEWNLAILSQILEPHGTIRSTKRARIVGVCFELYYSKIALIPLRSKIDFCKLCVIWAGQDGDMYENEKYGRKHNGEDIHEGSKQNASTSEGGVGEITKGKKGEDKKDRKFPLQ
;
A
#
# COMPACT_ATOMS: atom_id res chain seq x y z
N MET A 1 -14.55 -27.46 8.39
CA MET A 1 -15.63 -26.60 8.93
C MET A 1 -16.44 -26.10 7.77
N SER A 2 -17.75 -26.30 7.78
CA SER A 2 -18.67 -25.75 6.77
C SER A 2 -19.10 -24.35 7.20
N TYR A 3 -18.64 -23.32 6.50
CA TYR A 3 -19.08 -21.95 6.75
C TYR A 3 -20.52 -21.74 6.30
N SER A 4 -21.22 -20.82 6.98
CA SER A 4 -22.61 -20.45 6.72
C SER A 4 -22.73 -19.79 5.34
N ASN A 5 -23.23 -20.53 4.34
CA ASN A 5 -23.42 -19.99 2.98
C ASN A 5 -24.35 -18.75 2.99
N SER A 6 -25.27 -18.67 3.96
CA SER A 6 -26.10 -17.50 4.26
C SER A 6 -25.32 -16.19 4.52
N GLU A 7 -24.13 -16.24 5.12
CA GLU A 7 -23.29 -15.05 5.33
C GLU A 7 -22.79 -14.49 4.00
N VAL A 8 -22.40 -15.36 3.07
CA VAL A 8 -21.92 -14.97 1.73
C VAL A 8 -23.08 -14.41 0.90
N HIS A 9 -24.25 -15.04 0.95
CA HIS A 9 -25.46 -14.54 0.31
C HIS A 9 -25.86 -13.15 0.84
N TYR A 10 -25.91 -12.94 2.16
CA TYR A 10 -26.21 -11.64 2.75
C TYR A 10 -25.17 -10.57 2.39
N ALA A 11 -23.87 -10.91 2.43
CA ALA A 11 -22.80 -10.00 2.03
C ALA A 11 -22.90 -9.61 0.55
N PHE A 12 -23.24 -10.54 -0.34
CA PHE A 12 -23.43 -10.26 -1.76
C PHE A 12 -24.68 -9.42 -2.04
N GLU A 13 -25.80 -9.68 -1.35
CA GLU A 13 -27.04 -8.90 -1.48
C GLU A 13 -26.82 -7.45 -1.04
N ALA A 14 -26.19 -7.24 0.11
CA ALA A 14 -25.82 -5.91 0.60
C ALA A 14 -24.87 -5.18 -0.36
N LEU A 15 -23.90 -5.89 -0.96
CA LEU A 15 -23.02 -5.31 -1.98
C LEU A 15 -23.79 -4.94 -3.25
N SER A 16 -24.74 -5.79 -3.67
CA SER A 16 -25.57 -5.57 -4.86
C SER A 16 -26.42 -4.31 -4.73
N PHE A 17 -26.98 -4.08 -3.54
CA PHE A 17 -27.72 -2.85 -3.20
C PHE A 17 -26.82 -1.60 -3.30
N ILE A 18 -25.62 -1.64 -2.69
CA ILE A 18 -24.67 -0.52 -2.67
C ILE A 18 -24.14 -0.17 -4.08
N LEU A 19 -23.96 -1.16 -4.96
CA LEU A 19 -23.48 -0.96 -6.32
C LEU A 19 -24.59 -0.62 -7.33
N GLY A 20 -25.87 -0.69 -6.93
CA GLY A 20 -27.04 -0.35 -7.75
C GLY A 20 -27.36 -1.34 -8.89
N SER A 21 -26.34 -1.90 -9.54
CA SER A 21 -26.45 -3.03 -10.46
C SER A 21 -25.14 -3.81 -10.58
N ILE A 22 -25.12 -5.04 -10.05
CA ILE A 22 -24.11 -6.02 -10.46
C ILE A 22 -24.59 -6.62 -11.79
N PRO A 23 -23.76 -6.68 -12.85
CA PRO A 23 -24.12 -7.40 -14.06
C PRO A 23 -24.12 -8.91 -13.78
N LEU A 24 -25.31 -9.49 -13.58
CA LEU A 24 -25.49 -10.94 -13.41
C LEU A 24 -25.30 -11.70 -14.75
N SER A 25 -24.07 -11.74 -15.23
CA SER A 25 -23.59 -12.77 -16.17
C SER A 25 -23.23 -14.06 -15.40
N VAL A 26 -24.06 -14.45 -14.44
CA VAL A 26 -23.82 -15.61 -13.57
C VAL A 26 -24.12 -16.88 -14.36
N SER A 27 -23.07 -17.49 -14.89
CA SER A 27 -23.12 -18.87 -15.37
C SER A 27 -23.55 -19.78 -14.22
N SER A 28 -24.51 -20.67 -14.46
CA SER A 28 -25.25 -21.46 -13.46
C SER A 28 -24.43 -22.48 -12.63
N SER A 29 -23.11 -22.39 -12.68
CA SER A 29 -22.14 -23.31 -12.07
C SER A 29 -21.08 -22.63 -11.20
N GLU A 30 -21.04 -21.29 -11.12
CA GLU A 30 -20.11 -20.59 -10.23
C GLU A 30 -20.68 -20.44 -8.81
N THR A 31 -19.82 -20.50 -7.80
CA THR A 31 -20.23 -20.20 -6.42
C THR A 31 -20.16 -18.71 -6.16
N LEU A 32 -20.97 -18.22 -5.22
CA LEU A 32 -21.01 -16.81 -4.88
C LEU A 32 -19.66 -16.31 -4.31
N GLU A 33 -18.91 -17.21 -3.66
CA GLU A 33 -17.54 -17.00 -3.22
C GLU A 33 -16.56 -16.81 -4.40
N SER A 34 -16.62 -17.65 -5.44
CA SER A 34 -15.75 -17.50 -6.61
C SER A 34 -16.07 -16.22 -7.39
N LEU A 35 -17.35 -15.87 -7.51
CA LEU A 35 -17.79 -14.62 -8.13
C LEU A 35 -17.25 -13.40 -7.37
N LEU A 36 -17.43 -13.33 -6.04
CA LEU A 36 -16.92 -12.24 -5.21
C LEU A 36 -15.39 -12.10 -5.25
N LEU A 37 -14.65 -13.21 -5.29
CA LEU A 37 -13.19 -13.20 -5.36
C LEU A 37 -12.66 -12.83 -6.75
N HIS A 38 -13.13 -13.51 -7.80
CA HIS A 38 -12.48 -13.49 -9.12
C HIS A 38 -13.14 -12.54 -10.14
N HIS A 39 -14.40 -12.15 -9.96
CA HIS A 39 -15.09 -11.34 -10.98
C HIS A 39 -14.49 -9.93 -11.11
N LEU A 40 -14.01 -9.63 -12.32
CA LEU A 40 -13.30 -8.39 -12.61
C LEU A 40 -14.23 -7.17 -12.55
N GLU A 41 -15.49 -7.30 -12.99
CA GLU A 41 -16.39 -6.14 -13.09
C GLU A 41 -16.85 -5.62 -11.73
N ILE A 42 -17.16 -6.53 -10.80
CA ILE A 42 -17.43 -6.17 -9.38
C ILE A 42 -16.21 -5.45 -8.79
N THR A 43 -15.01 -5.98 -9.06
CA THR A 43 -13.75 -5.39 -8.57
C THR A 43 -13.50 -3.99 -9.17
N LYS A 44 -13.86 -3.75 -10.44
CA LYS A 44 -13.82 -2.41 -11.07
C LYS A 44 -14.88 -1.46 -10.50
N GLN A 45 -16.13 -1.89 -10.37
CA GLN A 45 -17.23 -1.07 -9.82
C GLN A 45 -16.88 -0.58 -8.40
N ILE A 46 -16.43 -1.49 -7.54
CA ILE A 46 -15.92 -1.18 -6.20
C ILE A 46 -14.74 -0.19 -6.27
N SER A 47 -13.76 -0.42 -7.13
CA SER A 47 -12.61 0.49 -7.30
C SER A 47 -13.02 1.90 -7.71
N ASN A 48 -13.98 2.02 -8.64
CA ASN A 48 -14.54 3.29 -9.08
C ASN A 48 -15.25 4.01 -7.92
N HIS A 49 -16.09 3.30 -7.14
CA HIS A 49 -16.73 3.85 -5.95
C HIS A 49 -15.71 4.29 -4.88
N LEU A 50 -14.63 3.52 -4.66
CA LEU A 50 -13.56 3.87 -3.73
C LEU A 50 -12.80 5.14 -4.14
N LYS A 51 -12.55 5.35 -5.44
CA LYS A 51 -11.86 6.55 -5.95
C LYS A 51 -12.66 7.86 -5.83
N ILE A 52 -13.97 7.81 -5.61
CA ILE A 52 -14.81 9.01 -5.48
C ILE A 52 -14.27 9.90 -4.34
N PRO A 53 -14.15 11.24 -4.52
CA PRO A 53 -13.40 12.11 -3.62
C PRO A 53 -13.90 12.22 -2.17
N ASN A 54 -15.00 11.57 -1.79
CA ASN A 54 -15.53 11.51 -0.42
C ASN A 54 -15.72 10.07 0.11
N SER A 55 -15.22 9.03 -0.60
CA SER A 55 -15.54 7.64 -0.29
C SER A 55 -15.04 7.14 1.08
N GLY A 56 -14.05 7.80 1.69
CA GLY A 56 -13.58 7.50 3.04
C GLY A 56 -14.43 8.07 4.18
N ALA A 57 -15.53 8.78 3.91
CA ALA A 57 -16.36 9.38 4.96
C ALA A 57 -17.02 8.32 5.87
N GLY A 58 -17.37 8.70 7.11
CA GLY A 58 -17.98 7.78 8.09
C GLY A 58 -19.31 7.16 7.63
N GLU A 59 -20.13 7.94 6.91
CA GLU A 59 -21.42 7.51 6.37
C GLU A 59 -21.31 6.67 5.07
N ASN A 60 -20.10 6.29 4.63
CA ASN A 60 -19.92 5.56 3.39
C ASN A 60 -20.35 4.08 3.54
N GLU A 61 -21.44 3.71 2.88
CA GLU A 61 -22.02 2.37 2.99
C GLU A 61 -21.07 1.25 2.54
N LEU A 62 -20.24 1.50 1.52
CA LEU A 62 -19.24 0.55 1.04
C LEU A 62 -18.13 0.32 2.08
N CYS A 63 -17.71 1.37 2.81
CA CYS A 63 -16.77 1.22 3.93
C CYS A 63 -17.40 0.44 5.10
N ARG A 64 -18.67 0.72 5.43
CA ARG A 64 -19.43 -0.04 6.42
C ARG A 64 -19.58 -1.51 6.01
N TRP A 65 -19.81 -1.78 4.72
CA TRP A 65 -19.82 -3.13 4.16
C TRP A 65 -18.48 -3.82 4.35
N PHE A 66 -17.37 -3.22 3.92
CA PHE A 66 -16.03 -3.78 4.11
C PHE A 66 -15.71 -4.12 5.56
N TYR A 67 -16.05 -3.23 6.50
CA TYR A 67 -15.89 -3.46 7.93
C TYR A 67 -16.69 -4.68 8.40
N ASN A 68 -17.99 -4.76 8.08
CA ASN A 68 -18.86 -5.87 8.46
C ASN A 68 -18.42 -7.20 7.82
N THR A 69 -18.05 -7.18 6.53
CA THR A 69 -17.60 -8.37 5.79
C THR A 69 -16.28 -8.90 6.35
N PHE A 70 -15.35 -8.05 6.77
CA PHE A 70 -14.11 -8.48 7.43
C PHE A 70 -14.33 -9.00 8.86
N GLN A 71 -15.29 -8.43 9.60
CA GLN A 71 -15.67 -8.92 10.94
C GLN A 71 -16.45 -10.24 10.92
N SER A 72 -16.83 -10.76 9.74
CA SER A 72 -17.43 -12.10 9.63
C SER A 72 -16.43 -13.20 10.00
N SER A 73 -16.94 -14.36 10.45
CA SER A 73 -16.10 -15.53 10.77
C SER A 73 -15.67 -16.32 9.53
N ASN A 74 -16.10 -15.92 8.34
CA ASN A 74 -15.83 -16.62 7.08
C ASN A 74 -14.49 -16.13 6.45
N PRO A 75 -13.48 -17.01 6.28
CA PRO A 75 -12.17 -16.62 5.74
C PRO A 75 -12.23 -16.21 4.26
N THR A 76 -13.21 -16.70 3.49
CA THR A 76 -13.42 -16.24 2.10
C THR A 76 -13.90 -14.79 2.08
N LEU A 77 -14.81 -14.41 2.97
CA LEU A 77 -15.27 -13.01 3.08
C LEU A 77 -14.14 -12.09 3.57
N GLN A 78 -13.33 -12.52 4.53
CA GLN A 78 -12.10 -11.79 4.93
C GLN A 78 -11.14 -11.64 3.74
N LEU A 79 -10.96 -12.68 2.91
CA LEU A 79 -10.13 -12.64 1.70
C LEU A 79 -10.70 -11.71 0.61
N VAL A 80 -12.03 -11.60 0.48
CA VAL A 80 -12.70 -10.64 -0.42
C VAL A 80 -12.35 -9.19 -0.04
N VAL A 81 -12.28 -8.87 1.26
CA VAL A 81 -11.81 -7.54 1.72
C VAL A 81 -10.31 -7.38 1.48
N LEU A 82 -9.49 -8.38 1.86
CA LEU A 82 -8.04 -8.30 1.70
C LEU A 82 -7.58 -8.16 0.25
N LYS A 83 -8.25 -8.78 -0.74
CA LYS A 83 -7.90 -8.58 -2.16
C LYS A 83 -8.11 -7.12 -2.65
N LEU A 84 -8.91 -6.34 -1.94
CA LEU A 84 -9.19 -4.93 -2.24
C LEU A 84 -8.35 -3.96 -1.39
N LEU A 85 -7.60 -4.47 -0.39
CA LEU A 85 -6.71 -3.68 0.46
C LEU A 85 -5.75 -2.75 -0.32
N PRO A 86 -5.08 -3.17 -1.43
CA PRO A 86 -4.19 -2.26 -2.16
C PRO A 86 -4.90 -1.03 -2.75
N ILE A 87 -6.19 -1.14 -3.07
CA ILE A 87 -6.99 -0.01 -3.57
C ILE A 87 -7.45 0.85 -2.40
N ILE A 88 -7.88 0.24 -1.29
CA ILE A 88 -8.29 0.93 -0.06
C ILE A 88 -7.13 1.75 0.51
N ASP A 89 -5.96 1.14 0.71
CA ASP A 89 -4.75 1.82 1.20
C ASP A 89 -4.26 2.87 0.20
N GLY A 90 -4.21 2.57 -1.11
CA GLY A 90 -3.79 3.54 -2.11
C GLY A 90 -4.64 4.83 -2.09
N VAL A 91 -5.96 4.69 -1.99
CA VAL A 91 -6.88 5.83 -1.88
C VAL A 91 -6.76 6.51 -0.50
N TYR A 92 -6.75 5.75 0.60
CA TYR A 92 -6.62 6.27 1.96
C TYR A 92 -5.35 7.10 2.12
N LEU A 93 -4.19 6.55 1.75
CA LEU A 93 -2.88 7.17 1.87
C LEU A 93 -2.78 8.45 1.03
N SER A 94 -3.28 8.41 -0.21
CA SER A 94 -3.32 9.58 -1.09
C SER A 94 -4.17 10.70 -0.49
N GLN A 95 -5.37 10.39 0.02
CA GLN A 95 -6.27 11.37 0.63
C GLN A 95 -5.84 11.82 2.03
N ALA A 96 -5.07 11.01 2.76
CA ALA A 96 -4.60 11.32 4.11
C ALA A 96 -3.61 12.51 4.15
N SER A 97 -3.00 12.84 3.01
CA SER A 97 -2.24 14.09 2.82
C SER A 97 -3.14 15.33 2.82
N LEU A 98 -4.39 15.19 2.33
CA LEU A 98 -5.33 16.29 2.06
C LEU A 98 -6.20 16.67 3.28
N ARG A 99 -5.92 16.10 4.46
CA ARG A 99 -6.63 16.34 5.74
C ARG A 99 -8.16 16.15 5.69
N LYS A 100 -8.66 15.33 4.76
CA LYS A 100 -10.07 14.93 4.72
C LYS A 100 -10.44 13.99 5.87
N SER A 101 -11.72 13.91 6.19
CA SER A 101 -12.25 12.84 7.03
C SER A 101 -12.20 11.52 6.26
N LEU A 102 -11.50 10.52 6.82
CA LEU A 102 -11.28 9.21 6.22
C LEU A 102 -11.71 8.07 7.17
N ILE A 103 -12.63 8.37 8.10
CA ILE A 103 -13.06 7.50 9.20
C ILE A 103 -13.52 6.12 8.70
N GLY A 104 -14.17 6.04 7.54
CA GLY A 104 -14.58 4.76 6.93
C GLY A 104 -13.39 3.87 6.56
N PHE A 105 -12.32 4.43 5.98
CA PHE A 105 -11.09 3.69 5.70
C PHE A 105 -10.31 3.37 6.98
N GLU A 106 -10.23 4.32 7.92
CA GLU A 106 -9.54 4.08 9.19
C GLU A 106 -10.21 2.99 10.02
N ALA A 107 -11.55 2.86 9.97
CA ALA A 107 -12.28 1.76 10.60
C ALA A 107 -11.95 0.38 10.01
N ILE A 108 -11.84 0.27 8.67
CA ILE A 108 -11.45 -0.99 8.00
C ILE A 108 -10.02 -1.39 8.39
N LEU A 109 -9.08 -0.45 8.30
CA LEU A 109 -7.67 -0.69 8.61
C LEU A 109 -7.47 -1.03 10.10
N LEU A 110 -8.22 -0.38 11.01
CA LEU A 110 -8.23 -0.74 12.43
C LEU A 110 -8.84 -2.11 12.70
N ALA A 111 -9.89 -2.53 11.97
CA ALA A 111 -10.44 -3.88 12.08
C ALA A 111 -9.41 -4.96 11.67
N ILE A 112 -8.74 -4.76 10.54
CA ILE A 112 -7.66 -5.63 10.04
C ILE A 112 -6.49 -5.69 11.05
N TYR A 113 -6.08 -4.53 11.57
CA TYR A 113 -5.02 -4.43 12.57
C TYR A 113 -5.40 -5.07 13.92
N ALA A 114 -6.64 -4.93 14.37
CA ALA A 114 -7.14 -5.53 15.61
C ALA A 114 -7.26 -7.06 15.51
N TYR A 115 -7.70 -7.58 14.36
CA TYR A 115 -7.68 -9.01 14.05
C TYR A 115 -6.25 -9.57 14.17
N GLU A 116 -5.28 -8.93 13.51
CA GLU A 116 -3.89 -9.40 13.50
C GLU A 116 -3.21 -9.26 14.88
N THR A 117 -3.52 -8.19 15.63
CA THR A 117 -3.09 -8.02 17.02
C THR A 117 -3.63 -9.13 17.92
N THR A 118 -4.89 -9.51 17.74
CA THR A 118 -5.55 -10.59 18.50
C THR A 118 -5.00 -11.96 18.12
N SER A 119 -4.77 -12.20 16.82
CA SER A 119 -4.13 -13.40 16.25
C SER A 119 -2.77 -13.67 16.89
N ARG A 120 -1.93 -12.63 17.03
CA ARG A 120 -0.60 -12.72 17.65
C ARG A 120 -0.60 -12.88 19.17
N ARG A 121 -1.71 -12.62 19.86
CA ARG A 121 -1.84 -12.72 21.34
C ARG A 121 -0.72 -11.99 22.12
N GLY A 122 -0.25 -10.85 21.60
CA GLY A 122 0.85 -10.08 22.20
C GLY A 122 2.26 -10.63 21.95
N GLN A 123 2.44 -11.62 21.07
CA GLN A 123 3.76 -12.14 20.68
C GLN A 123 4.31 -11.43 19.43
N ALA A 124 5.64 -11.48 19.27
CA ALA A 124 6.31 -11.06 18.04
C ALA A 124 6.32 -12.21 17.02
N ILE A 125 6.30 -11.89 15.72
CA ILE A 125 6.60 -12.89 14.68
C ILE A 125 8.11 -13.07 14.62
N THR A 126 8.57 -14.31 14.82
CA THR A 126 9.98 -14.68 14.89
C THR A 126 10.27 -15.85 13.95
N VAL A 127 11.52 -15.96 13.50
CA VAL A 127 12.01 -17.06 12.66
C VAL A 127 13.39 -17.51 13.14
N ASN A 128 13.62 -18.82 13.14
CA ASN A 128 14.96 -19.36 13.35
C ASN A 128 15.75 -19.23 12.05
N VAL A 129 16.85 -18.47 12.08
CA VAL A 129 17.76 -18.33 10.94
C VAL A 129 18.53 -19.64 10.77
N PRO A 130 18.45 -20.32 9.61
CA PRO A 130 19.20 -21.55 9.37
C PRO A 130 20.71 -21.31 9.48
N ASN A 131 21.40 -22.21 10.17
CA ASN A 131 22.84 -22.16 10.39
C ASN A 131 23.45 -23.48 9.89
N LEU A 132 24.38 -23.40 8.95
CA LEU A 132 25.04 -24.58 8.36
C LEU A 132 25.91 -25.36 9.36
N SER A 133 26.23 -24.80 10.53
CA SER A 133 26.89 -25.52 11.62
C SER A 133 25.99 -26.54 12.33
N HIS A 134 24.67 -26.52 12.06
CA HIS A 134 23.69 -27.47 12.62
C HIS A 134 23.12 -28.36 11.51
N PRO A 135 22.86 -29.65 11.79
CA PRO A 135 22.22 -30.55 10.83
C PRO A 135 20.77 -30.10 10.55
N SER A 136 20.31 -30.35 9.33
CA SER A 136 18.97 -30.00 8.86
C SER A 136 18.41 -31.06 7.92
N ILE A 137 17.12 -30.94 7.56
CA ILE A 137 16.42 -31.86 6.63
C ILE A 137 17.13 -32.00 5.27
N TYR A 138 17.99 -31.05 4.89
CA TYR A 138 18.68 -31.00 3.60
C TYR A 138 20.22 -31.09 3.71
N HIS A 139 20.79 -31.17 4.91
CA HIS A 139 22.25 -31.13 5.11
C HIS A 139 22.69 -31.76 6.43
N GLU A 140 23.65 -32.69 6.35
CA GLU A 140 24.35 -33.26 7.51
C GLU A 140 25.74 -32.63 7.66
N VAL A 141 26.11 -32.28 8.90
CA VAL A 141 27.44 -31.75 9.25
C VAL A 141 28.39 -32.87 9.64
N VAL A 142 29.53 -32.95 8.94
CA VAL A 142 30.55 -34.01 9.12
C VAL A 142 31.30 -33.89 10.47
N VAL A 143 31.32 -32.70 11.10
CA VAL A 143 31.97 -32.46 12.40
C VAL A 143 31.08 -31.54 13.25
N MET A 144 30.67 -32.00 14.43
CA MET A 144 29.88 -31.21 15.38
C MET A 144 30.76 -30.34 16.29
N ASN A 145 30.87 -29.05 15.98
CA ASN A 145 31.46 -28.06 16.87
C ASN A 145 30.35 -27.42 17.74
N SER A 146 30.05 -28.05 18.88
CA SER A 146 28.82 -27.88 19.65
C SER A 146 28.74 -26.62 20.55
N THR A 147 28.89 -25.42 19.97
CA THR A 147 28.82 -24.14 20.74
C THR A 147 28.04 -22.98 20.10
N THR A 148 27.41 -23.16 18.92
CA THR A 148 26.62 -22.06 18.32
C THR A 148 25.14 -22.13 18.69
N GLU A 149 24.60 -21.08 19.32
CA GLU A 149 23.19 -20.98 19.67
C GLU A 149 22.27 -20.85 18.43
N TRP A 150 20.97 -21.07 18.63
CA TRP A 150 19.96 -20.91 17.58
C TRP A 150 19.67 -19.42 17.37
N ASN A 151 20.11 -18.88 16.23
CA ASN A 151 19.90 -17.48 15.87
C ASN A 151 18.42 -17.20 15.57
N LEU A 152 17.68 -16.68 16.56
CA LEU A 152 16.28 -16.29 16.42
C LEU A 152 16.16 -14.82 15.99
N ALA A 153 15.58 -14.57 14.83
CA ALA A 153 15.34 -13.24 14.28
C ALA A 153 13.88 -12.81 14.45
N ILE A 154 13.65 -11.54 14.79
CA ILE A 154 12.31 -10.95 14.87
C ILE A 154 11.95 -10.39 13.49
N LEU A 155 10.94 -10.96 12.84
CA LEU A 155 10.42 -10.49 11.55
C LEU A 155 9.41 -9.35 11.72
N SER A 156 8.58 -9.40 12.76
CA SER A 156 7.61 -8.34 13.05
C SER A 156 7.39 -8.21 14.56
N GLN A 157 7.51 -6.98 15.05
CA GLN A 157 7.39 -6.64 16.47
C GLN A 157 5.98 -6.94 17.02
N ILE A 158 5.91 -7.07 18.35
CA ILE A 158 4.65 -7.12 19.13
C ILE A 158 3.74 -5.98 18.72
N LEU A 159 2.44 -6.26 18.62
CA LEU A 159 1.42 -5.26 18.26
C LEU A 159 0.69 -4.76 19.52
N GLU A 160 0.60 -3.43 19.63
CA GLU A 160 -0.21 -2.74 20.64
C GLU A 160 -1.63 -2.55 20.10
N PRO A 161 -2.71 -2.82 20.85
CA PRO A 161 -4.07 -2.52 20.40
C PRO A 161 -4.28 -1.01 20.22
N HIS A 162 -4.94 -0.61 19.13
CA HIS A 162 -5.15 0.79 18.76
C HIS A 162 -6.61 1.03 18.37
N GLY A 163 -7.22 2.10 18.89
CA GLY A 163 -8.62 2.48 18.59
C GLY A 163 -8.78 3.69 17.64
N THR A 164 -7.68 4.32 17.22
CA THR A 164 -7.66 5.46 16.27
C THR A 164 -6.34 5.44 15.48
N ILE A 165 -6.36 5.86 14.20
CA ILE A 165 -5.12 5.97 13.41
C ILE A 165 -4.49 7.35 13.61
N ARG A 166 -3.41 7.41 14.38
CA ARG A 166 -2.56 8.60 14.49
C ARG A 166 -1.51 8.60 13.37
N SER A 167 -1.13 9.77 12.86
CA SER A 167 -0.13 9.92 11.80
C SER A 167 1.19 9.18 12.09
N THR A 168 1.65 9.20 13.34
CA THR A 168 2.85 8.50 13.82
C THR A 168 2.74 6.97 13.84
N LYS A 169 1.52 6.43 13.87
CA LYS A 169 1.24 4.98 13.87
C LYS A 169 0.73 4.47 12.52
N ARG A 170 0.22 5.35 11.64
CA ARG A 170 -0.37 5.05 10.33
C ARG A 170 0.48 4.08 9.50
N ALA A 171 1.76 4.36 9.33
CA ALA A 171 2.66 3.51 8.54
C ALA A 171 2.81 2.09 9.13
N ARG A 172 2.79 1.94 10.47
CA ARG A 172 2.83 0.63 11.12
C ARG A 172 1.51 -0.11 11.00
N ILE A 173 0.38 0.57 11.14
CA ILE A 173 -0.97 -0.01 11.00
C ILE A 173 -1.15 -0.54 9.57
N VAL A 174 -0.92 0.30 8.55
CA VAL A 174 -0.98 -0.08 7.13
C VAL A 174 0.03 -1.19 6.80
N GLY A 175 1.27 -1.09 7.31
CA GLY A 175 2.27 -2.14 7.15
C GLY A 175 1.80 -3.50 7.68
N VAL A 176 1.12 -3.53 8.83
CA VAL A 176 0.53 -4.74 9.42
C VAL A 176 -0.68 -5.25 8.64
N CYS A 177 -1.50 -4.38 8.05
CA CYS A 177 -2.54 -4.78 7.10
C CYS A 177 -1.92 -5.51 5.89
N PHE A 178 -0.78 -5.01 5.38
CA PHE A 178 -0.03 -5.69 4.33
C PHE A 178 0.69 -6.97 4.82
N GLU A 179 1.17 -7.06 6.07
CA GLU A 179 1.67 -8.32 6.64
C GLU A 179 0.59 -9.43 6.58
N LEU A 180 -0.67 -9.11 6.92
CA LEU A 180 -1.78 -10.05 6.78
C LEU A 180 -2.09 -10.38 5.30
N TYR A 181 -2.07 -9.39 4.40
CA TYR A 181 -2.20 -9.59 2.94
C TYR A 181 -1.14 -10.57 2.42
N TYR A 182 0.13 -10.37 2.79
CA TYR A 182 1.23 -11.25 2.41
C TYR A 182 1.07 -12.66 2.99
N SER A 183 0.56 -12.82 4.21
CA SER A 183 0.26 -14.15 4.78
C SER A 183 -0.75 -14.96 3.96
N LYS A 184 -1.58 -14.29 3.15
CA LYS A 184 -2.60 -14.90 2.27
C LYS A 184 -2.22 -14.82 0.78
N ILE A 185 -1.00 -14.41 0.43
CA ILE A 185 -0.61 -14.08 -0.95
C ILE A 185 -0.83 -15.22 -1.94
N ALA A 186 -0.74 -16.49 -1.53
CA ALA A 186 -1.05 -17.64 -2.37
C ALA A 186 -2.53 -17.67 -2.84
N LEU A 187 -3.46 -17.30 -1.95
CA LEU A 187 -4.92 -17.33 -2.18
C LEU A 187 -5.44 -16.06 -2.89
N ILE A 188 -4.69 -14.96 -2.83
CA ILE A 188 -5.12 -13.68 -3.39
C ILE A 188 -5.10 -13.70 -4.93
N PRO A 189 -6.20 -13.30 -5.62
CA PRO A 189 -6.26 -13.29 -7.08
C PRO A 189 -5.18 -12.43 -7.74
N LEU A 190 -4.69 -12.87 -8.90
CA LEU A 190 -3.62 -12.20 -9.67
C LEU A 190 -3.85 -10.70 -9.88
N ARG A 191 -5.10 -10.28 -10.12
CA ARG A 191 -5.43 -8.87 -10.35
C ARG A 191 -5.10 -7.97 -9.15
N SER A 192 -5.36 -8.44 -7.93
CA SER A 192 -5.03 -7.70 -6.71
C SER A 192 -3.52 -7.49 -6.58
N LYS A 193 -2.72 -8.51 -6.92
CA LYS A 193 -1.25 -8.43 -6.91
C LYS A 193 -0.73 -7.42 -7.93
N ILE A 194 -1.32 -7.38 -9.13
CA ILE A 194 -0.99 -6.38 -10.16
C ILE A 194 -1.32 -4.97 -9.68
N ASP A 195 -2.48 -4.76 -9.06
CA ASP A 195 -2.87 -3.44 -8.57
C ASP A 195 -2.09 -3.02 -7.30
N PHE A 196 -1.59 -3.99 -6.50
CA PHE A 196 -0.59 -3.75 -5.46
C PHE A 196 0.76 -3.31 -6.02
N CYS A 197 1.28 -3.98 -7.07
CA CYS A 197 2.53 -3.54 -7.70
C CYS A 197 2.43 -2.10 -8.24
N LYS A 198 1.28 -1.71 -8.81
CA LYS A 198 1.02 -0.32 -9.24
C LYS A 198 1.00 0.65 -8.06
N LEU A 199 0.35 0.29 -6.96
CA LEU A 199 0.41 1.10 -5.73
C LEU A 199 1.87 1.34 -5.35
N CYS A 200 2.71 0.30 -5.33
CA CYS A 200 4.12 0.44 -4.96
C CYS A 200 4.92 1.37 -5.88
N VAL A 201 4.69 1.39 -7.19
CA VAL A 201 5.36 2.32 -8.12
C VAL A 201 4.99 3.78 -7.81
N ILE A 202 3.69 4.04 -7.64
CA ILE A 202 3.15 5.37 -7.27
C ILE A 202 3.72 5.80 -5.91
N TRP A 203 3.73 4.88 -4.92
CA TRP A 203 4.19 5.16 -3.56
C TRP A 203 5.72 5.29 -3.43
N ALA A 204 6.48 4.67 -4.32
CA ALA A 204 7.92 4.88 -4.44
C ALA A 204 8.28 6.24 -5.10
N GLY A 205 7.29 6.97 -5.62
CA GLY A 205 7.51 8.24 -6.33
C GLY A 205 8.13 8.09 -7.71
N GLN A 206 8.07 6.89 -8.31
CA GLN A 206 8.63 6.62 -9.63
C GLN A 206 7.82 7.25 -10.77
N ASP A 207 6.55 7.59 -10.52
CA ASP A 207 5.69 8.38 -11.42
C ASP A 207 5.89 9.90 -11.28
N GLY A 208 7.00 10.35 -10.67
CA GLY A 208 7.37 11.76 -10.49
C GLY A 208 8.42 12.26 -11.48
N ASP A 209 8.38 13.57 -11.76
CA ASP A 209 9.19 14.30 -12.76
C ASP A 209 10.72 14.04 -12.71
N MET A 210 11.23 13.50 -11.61
CA MET A 210 12.64 13.11 -11.44
C MET A 210 13.10 12.08 -12.48
N TYR A 211 12.23 11.15 -12.90
CA TYR A 211 12.61 10.04 -13.79
C TYR A 211 12.33 10.27 -15.29
N GLU A 212 11.53 11.28 -15.65
CA GLU A 212 11.31 11.62 -17.06
C GLU A 212 12.55 12.25 -17.72
N ASN A 213 13.38 12.95 -16.95
CA ASN A 213 14.58 13.61 -17.45
C ASN A 213 15.67 12.64 -17.96
N GLU A 214 15.74 11.41 -17.42
CA GLU A 214 16.75 10.43 -17.85
C GLU A 214 16.50 9.90 -19.27
N LYS A 215 15.25 9.92 -19.75
CA LYS A 215 14.89 9.40 -21.09
C LYS A 215 15.26 10.33 -22.24
N TYR A 216 15.52 11.61 -21.97
CA TYR A 216 15.87 12.63 -22.98
C TYR A 216 17.34 13.09 -22.91
N GLY A 217 18.10 12.69 -21.90
CA GLY A 217 19.44 13.23 -21.62
C GLY A 217 20.60 12.75 -22.51
N ARG A 218 20.42 11.76 -23.40
CA ARG A 218 21.55 11.11 -24.11
C ARG A 218 21.69 11.49 -25.59
N LYS A 219 21.87 12.79 -25.87
CA LYS A 219 22.50 13.25 -27.12
C LYS A 219 23.99 13.48 -26.90
N HIS A 220 24.81 12.78 -27.68
CA HIS A 220 26.27 12.81 -27.57
C HIS A 220 26.84 13.92 -28.47
N ASN A 221 26.74 15.18 -28.03
CA ASN A 221 27.41 16.29 -28.72
C ASN A 221 28.92 16.17 -28.51
N GLY A 222 29.61 15.53 -29.46
CA GLY A 222 30.99 15.90 -29.76
C GLY A 222 30.94 17.17 -30.60
N GLU A 223 31.49 18.27 -30.07
CA GLU A 223 31.68 19.52 -30.81
C GLU A 223 33.19 19.74 -30.96
N ASP A 224 33.62 19.88 -32.21
CA ASP A 224 35.03 19.92 -32.58
C ASP A 224 35.72 21.22 -32.16
N ILE A 225 37.03 21.12 -31.97
CA ILE A 225 37.90 22.26 -31.64
C ILE A 225 37.89 23.26 -32.79
N HIS A 226 37.66 24.53 -32.51
CA HIS A 226 38.14 25.61 -33.37
C HIS A 226 38.77 26.76 -32.59
N GLU A 227 39.96 27.16 -33.06
CA GLU A 227 40.85 28.12 -32.42
C GLU A 227 40.61 29.54 -32.97
N GLY A 228 40.66 30.58 -32.11
CA GLY A 228 40.25 31.95 -32.48
C GLY A 228 40.83 33.03 -31.55
N SER A 229 42.07 33.46 -31.81
CA SER A 229 42.87 34.37 -30.99
C SER A 229 42.40 35.84 -30.90
N LYS A 230 42.55 36.45 -29.70
CA LYS A 230 42.84 37.90 -29.41
C LYS A 230 41.70 38.90 -29.74
N GLN A 231 41.57 40.11 -29.16
CA GLN A 231 42.08 40.86 -27.97
C GLN A 231 41.08 42.04 -27.72
N ASN A 232 41.15 43.01 -26.79
CA ASN A 232 42.15 43.54 -25.85
C ASN A 232 41.46 44.32 -24.69
N ALA A 233 42.22 44.83 -23.69
CA ALA A 233 41.94 45.98 -22.78
C ALA A 233 40.59 46.01 -21.97
N SER A 234 40.52 46.00 -20.63
CA SER A 234 41.16 46.80 -19.56
C SER A 234 40.60 48.23 -19.35
N THR A 235 39.95 48.47 -18.20
CA THR A 235 40.12 49.64 -17.29
C THR A 235 39.49 49.28 -15.92
N SER A 236 39.95 49.91 -14.84
CA SER A 236 39.66 49.60 -13.43
C SER A 236 38.63 50.53 -12.78
N GLU A 237 38.38 50.29 -11.47
CA GLU A 237 37.67 51.15 -10.51
C GLU A 237 36.14 51.24 -10.67
N GLY A 238 35.36 51.43 -9.60
CA GLY A 238 35.72 51.48 -8.18
C GLY A 238 34.61 52.13 -7.35
N GLY A 239 33.91 51.38 -6.50
CA GLY A 239 32.80 51.93 -5.71
C GLY A 239 32.28 50.98 -4.65
N VAL A 240 32.38 51.38 -3.38
CA VAL A 240 31.78 50.68 -2.23
C VAL A 240 30.37 51.23 -2.03
N GLY A 241 29.37 50.35 -1.92
CA GLY A 241 27.97 50.72 -1.67
C GLY A 241 27.25 49.72 -0.79
N GLU A 242 26.51 50.21 0.20
CA GLU A 242 25.77 49.41 1.18
C GLU A 242 24.73 48.48 0.54
N ILE A 243 24.59 47.26 1.08
CA ILE A 243 23.44 46.39 0.81
C ILE A 243 22.55 46.34 2.05
N THR A 244 21.38 46.96 1.94
CA THR A 244 20.31 46.88 2.95
C THR A 244 19.45 45.62 2.76
N LYS A 245 18.64 45.31 3.78
CA LYS A 245 17.90 44.03 3.94
C LYS A 245 17.00 43.67 2.75
N GLY A 246 17.16 42.48 2.18
CA GLY A 246 16.24 41.88 1.21
C GLY A 246 15.68 40.53 1.67
N LYS A 247 14.47 40.52 2.25
CA LYS A 247 13.77 39.29 2.68
C LYS A 247 12.82 38.82 1.56
N LYS A 248 13.04 37.63 1.00
CA LYS A 248 12.05 36.93 0.16
C LYS A 248 11.73 35.57 0.79
N GLY A 249 10.44 35.23 0.84
CA GLY A 249 9.97 33.92 1.30
C GLY A 249 9.83 32.95 0.13
N GLU A 250 9.93 31.66 0.41
CA GLU A 250 9.55 30.60 -0.53
C GLU A 250 8.05 30.32 -0.40
N ASP A 251 7.32 30.44 -1.50
CA ASP A 251 5.92 30.01 -1.57
C ASP A 251 5.83 28.49 -1.52
N LYS A 252 5.35 27.95 -0.40
CA LYS A 252 4.93 26.54 -0.29
C LYS A 252 3.67 26.31 -1.13
N LYS A 253 3.85 26.04 -2.42
CA LYS A 253 2.78 25.47 -3.26
C LYS A 253 2.49 24.03 -2.80
N ASP A 254 1.28 23.81 -2.31
CA ASP A 254 0.79 22.48 -1.92
C ASP A 254 0.83 21.51 -3.10
N ARG A 255 1.68 20.48 -3.01
CA ARG A 255 1.77 19.42 -4.01
C ARG A 255 0.60 18.44 -3.84
N LYS A 256 -0.47 18.69 -4.58
CA LYS A 256 -1.67 17.87 -4.61
C LYS A 256 -1.44 16.62 -5.48
N PHE A 257 -1.54 15.43 -4.90
CA PHE A 257 -1.43 14.16 -5.64
C PHE A 257 -2.51 14.08 -6.73
N PRO A 258 -2.16 13.67 -7.97
CA PRO A 258 -3.14 13.46 -9.02
C PRO A 258 -4.00 12.21 -8.73
N LEU A 259 -5.29 12.31 -8.99
CA LEU A 259 -6.19 11.15 -9.03
C LEU A 259 -6.44 10.77 -10.49
N GLN A 260 -6.09 9.54 -10.83
CA GLN A 260 -6.47 8.80 -12.05
C GLN A 260 -7.09 7.48 -11.61
#